data_AF-A0A965PV76-F1
#
_entry.id   AF-A0A965PV76-F1
#
_cell.length_a   1.000
_cell.length_b   1.000
_cell.length_c   1.000
_cell.angle_alpha   90.00
_cell.angle_beta   90.00
_cell.angle_gamma   90.00
#
_symmetry.space_group_name_H-M   'P 1'
#
loop_
_entity.id
_entity.type
_entity.pdbx_description
1 polymer ?
#
loop_
_entity_poly.entity_id
_entity_poly.type
_entity_poly.pdbx_seq_one_letter_code
_entity_poly.pdbx_strand_id
1 'polypeptide(L)'
;YQRLINIIPKKPSTNNIVGYAAFFQLLNGFEKVYYMDKSQIESHALKFSQTYKKNFGVWKDDFDSMAKKTVIKLLLNKYAPLSIEMQKAVITDQAIINDVNGEDVTYLDNIADRPEKPNPKEIEQERLCQLIKSSKSIDDLKKVTKDAIFGEKANQLFDQKLKELDV
;
A
#
# COMPACT_ATOMS: atom_id res chain seq x y z
N TYR A 1 2.48 -19.11 6.81
CA TYR A 1 3.86 -18.69 7.14
C TYR A 1 3.82 -17.76 8.36
N GLN A 2 3.98 -18.30 9.57
CA GLN A 2 4.18 -17.48 10.76
C GLN A 2 5.52 -16.76 10.60
N ARG A 3 5.52 -15.42 10.53
CA ARG A 3 6.76 -14.66 10.54
C ARG A 3 7.46 -14.94 11.88
N LEU A 4 8.74 -15.32 11.82
CA LEU A 4 9.62 -15.53 12.99
C LEU A 4 9.99 -14.18 13.66
N ILE A 5 8.99 -13.36 13.98
CA ILE A 5 9.19 -12.07 14.67
C ILE A 5 9.37 -12.23 16.19
N ASN A 6 9.26 -13.45 16.72
CA ASN A 6 9.27 -13.70 18.17
C ASN A 6 10.65 -14.02 18.77
N ILE A 7 11.74 -13.74 18.06
CA ILE A 7 13.05 -13.58 18.70
C ILE A 7 13.22 -12.09 18.98
N ILE A 8 12.42 -11.55 19.91
CA ILE A 8 12.75 -10.26 20.51
C ILE A 8 13.96 -10.55 21.41
N PRO A 9 15.17 -10.08 21.09
CA PRO A 9 16.33 -10.33 21.93
C PRO A 9 16.02 -9.79 23.33
N LYS A 10 16.31 -10.60 24.36
CA LYS A 10 16.14 -10.21 25.76
C LYS A 10 16.79 -8.85 25.96
N LYS A 11 16.02 -7.86 26.42
CA LYS A 11 16.53 -6.50 26.68
C LYS A 11 17.81 -6.66 27.52
N PRO A 12 18.98 -6.18 27.04
CA PRO A 12 20.21 -6.32 27.79
C PRO A 12 20.04 -5.66 29.17
N SER A 13 20.51 -6.34 30.21
CA SER A 13 20.44 -5.90 31.61
C SER A 13 21.27 -4.63 31.89
N THR A 14 22.12 -4.26 30.94
CA THR A 14 23.02 -3.11 31.02
C THR A 14 22.48 -2.00 30.14
N ASN A 15 22.52 -0.75 30.59
CA ASN A 15 22.10 0.44 29.82
C ASN A 15 23.07 0.78 28.65
N ASN A 16 23.82 -0.22 28.16
CA ASN A 16 24.80 -0.09 27.11
C ASN A 16 24.15 -0.43 25.77
N ILE A 17 24.16 0.54 24.87
CA ILE A 17 23.68 0.36 23.50
C ILE A 17 24.67 -0.53 22.75
N VAL A 18 24.20 -1.70 22.29
CA VAL A 18 25.01 -2.69 21.56
C VAL A 18 25.11 -2.36 20.06
N GLY A 19 24.05 -1.78 19.50
CA GLY A 19 23.98 -1.39 18.09
C GLY A 19 22.67 -0.70 17.74
N TYR A 20 22.52 -0.34 16.47
CA TYR A 20 21.38 0.41 15.94
C TYR A 20 20.81 -0.31 14.72
N ALA A 21 19.49 -0.37 14.65
CA ALA A 21 18.75 -0.97 13.54
C ALA A 21 17.83 0.06 12.89
N ALA A 22 17.62 -0.09 11.58
CA ALA A 22 16.61 0.62 10.82
C ALA A 22 15.80 -0.38 9.98
N PHE A 23 14.53 -0.06 9.76
CA PHE A 23 13.58 -0.87 9.00
C PHE A 23 12.72 0.04 8.14
N PHE A 24 12.43 -0.39 6.91
CA PHE A 24 11.33 0.18 6.12
C PHE A 24 10.59 -0.90 5.35
N GLN A 25 9.36 -0.59 5.00
CA GLN A 25 8.48 -1.39 4.17
C GLN A 25 7.84 -0.51 3.09
N LEU A 26 7.76 -1.03 1.87
CA LEU A 26 7.08 -0.38 0.74
C LEU A 26 5.66 -0.94 0.57
N LEU A 27 4.81 -0.18 -0.13
CA LEU A 27 3.41 -0.56 -0.41
C LEU A 27 3.28 -1.85 -1.23
N ASN A 28 4.30 -2.19 -2.01
CA ASN A 28 4.37 -3.44 -2.77
C ASN A 28 4.76 -4.67 -1.92
N GLY A 29 4.98 -4.50 -0.61
CA GLY A 29 5.35 -5.57 0.31
C GLY A 29 6.85 -5.82 0.46
N PHE A 30 7.72 -5.08 -0.25
CA PHE A 30 9.16 -5.17 -0.02
C PHE A 30 9.52 -4.64 1.36
N GLU A 31 10.24 -5.44 2.14
CA GLU A 31 10.65 -5.11 3.51
C GLU A 31 12.16 -5.31 3.68
N LYS A 32 12.83 -4.37 4.37
CA LYS A 32 14.26 -4.47 4.61
C LYS A 32 14.64 -3.94 5.99
N VAL A 33 15.40 -4.76 6.72
CA VAL A 33 16.08 -4.38 7.97
C VAL A 33 17.57 -4.19 7.67
N TYR A 34 18.17 -3.17 8.26
CA TYR A 34 19.61 -2.95 8.27
C TYR A 34 20.07 -2.69 9.71
N TYR A 35 21.11 -3.40 10.14
CA TYR A 35 21.64 -3.32 11.49
C TYR A 35 23.14 -3.04 11.42
N MET A 36 23.62 -2.21 12.36
CA MET A 36 25.03 -1.94 12.57
C MET A 36 25.37 -2.03 14.05
N ASP A 37 26.46 -2.72 14.37
CA ASP A 37 27.03 -2.71 15.71
C ASP A 37 27.59 -1.32 16.05
N LYS A 38 27.66 -1.00 17.34
CA LYS A 38 28.22 0.27 17.79
C LYS A 38 29.66 0.50 17.27
N SER A 39 30.49 -0.54 17.27
CA SER A 39 31.87 -0.48 16.75
C SER A 39 31.94 -0.16 15.25
N GLN A 40 30.96 -0.66 14.47
CA GLN A 40 30.87 -0.36 13.04
C GLN A 40 30.47 1.09 12.81
N ILE A 41 29.59 1.65 13.65
CA ILE A 41 29.20 3.05 13.59
C ILE A 41 30.36 3.96 13.99
N GLU A 42 31.11 3.63 15.04
CA GLU A 42 32.31 4.36 15.44
C GLU A 42 33.34 4.37 14.31
N SER A 43 33.56 3.22 13.66
CA SER A 43 34.43 3.12 12.48
C SER A 43 33.93 3.97 11.30
N HIS A 44 32.62 4.01 11.08
CA HIS A 44 32.00 4.87 10.07
C HIS A 44 32.21 6.36 10.41
N ALA A 45 31.95 6.76 11.65
CA ALA A 45 32.15 8.11 12.12
C ALA A 45 33.62 8.54 11.98
N LEU A 46 34.57 7.69 12.37
CA LEU A 46 36.00 7.93 12.18
C LEU A 46 36.36 8.06 10.72
N LYS A 47 35.76 7.27 9.82
CA LYS A 47 36.08 7.35 8.38
C LYS A 47 35.55 8.64 7.74
N PHE A 48 34.30 9.02 8.02
CA PHE A 48 33.58 10.05 7.27
C PHE A 48 33.47 11.41 7.99
N SER A 49 33.71 11.47 9.30
CA SER A 49 33.62 12.72 10.07
C SER A 49 34.99 13.19 10.55
N GLN A 50 35.48 14.29 9.97
CA GLN A 50 36.70 14.95 10.42
C GLN A 50 36.57 15.55 11.82
N THR A 51 35.36 15.98 12.20
CA THR A 51 35.09 16.53 13.54
C THR A 51 35.14 15.43 14.60
N TYR A 52 34.63 14.23 14.28
CA TYR A 52 34.75 13.08 15.17
C TYR A 52 36.21 12.65 15.38
N LYS A 53 37.05 12.66 14.33
CA LYS A 53 38.50 12.42 14.47
C LYS A 53 39.19 13.40 15.43
N LYS A 54 38.71 14.65 15.48
CA LYS A 54 39.23 15.70 16.38
C LYS A 54 38.51 15.73 17.74
N ASN A 55 37.67 14.74 18.04
CA ASN A 55 36.90 14.65 19.29
C ASN A 55 36.04 15.91 19.59
N PHE A 56 35.41 16.47 18.56
CA PHE A 56 34.53 17.65 18.67
C PHE A 56 33.30 17.54 17.77
N GLY A 57 32.25 18.29 18.11
CA GLY A 57 31.02 18.44 17.33
C GLY A 57 29.96 17.38 17.62
N VAL A 58 28.92 17.35 16.77
CA VAL A 58 27.66 16.63 17.01
C VAL A 58 27.84 15.14 17.27
N TRP A 59 28.84 14.48 16.68
CA TRP A 59 29.11 13.06 16.96
C TRP A 59 29.56 12.79 18.41
N LYS A 60 30.17 13.78 19.08
CA LYS A 60 30.54 13.71 20.49
C LYS A 60 29.39 14.15 21.39
N ASP A 61 28.70 15.22 21.00
CA ASP A 61 27.64 15.82 21.81
C ASP A 61 26.35 14.98 21.77
N ASP A 62 26.01 14.42 20.61
CA ASP A 62 24.84 13.57 20.38
C ASP A 62 25.17 12.41 19.41
N PHE A 63 25.87 11.40 19.95
CA PHE A 63 26.24 10.20 19.19
C PHE A 63 25.02 9.40 18.74
N ASP A 64 23.99 9.29 19.58
CA ASP A 64 22.81 8.44 19.32
C ASP A 64 21.99 8.93 18.14
N SER A 65 21.74 10.23 18.04
CA SER A 65 21.01 10.79 16.90
C SER A 65 21.82 10.63 15.61
N MET A 66 23.14 10.81 15.68
CA MET A 66 24.02 10.63 14.52
C MET A 66 24.09 9.17 14.06
N ALA A 67 24.18 8.23 15.00
CA ALA A 67 24.13 6.80 14.73
C ALA A 67 22.81 6.40 14.06
N LYS A 68 21.65 6.76 14.65
CA LYS A 68 20.32 6.48 14.08
C LYS A 68 20.17 7.04 12.67
N LYS A 69 20.55 8.30 12.46
CA LYS A 69 20.52 8.95 11.14
C LYS A 69 21.39 8.20 10.12
N THR A 70 22.55 7.72 10.55
CA THR A 70 23.50 7.01 9.68
C THR A 70 22.93 5.67 9.23
N VAL A 71 22.40 4.86 10.15
CA VAL A 71 21.81 3.56 9.82
C VAL A 71 20.61 3.71 8.88
N ILE A 72 19.72 4.67 9.15
CA ILE A 72 18.56 4.94 8.28
C ILE A 72 19.01 5.42 6.90
N LYS A 73 19.96 6.37 6.82
CA LYS A 73 20.44 6.89 5.54
C LYS A 73 21.10 5.80 4.69
N LEU A 74 21.91 4.93 5.28
CA LEU A 74 22.56 3.83 4.56
C LEU A 74 21.54 2.82 4.05
N LEU A 75 20.51 2.52 4.84
CA LEU A 75 19.42 1.63 4.44
C LEU A 75 18.67 2.22 3.23
N LEU A 76 18.27 3.49 3.30
CA LEU A 76 17.53 4.14 2.22
C LEU A 76 18.38 4.30 0.96
N ASN A 77 19.63 4.74 1.07
CA ASN A 77 20.51 4.93 -0.09
C ASN A 77 20.78 3.63 -0.86
N LYS A 78 20.77 2.49 -0.18
CA LYS A 78 21.11 1.21 -0.80
C LYS A 78 19.89 0.45 -1.33
N TYR A 79 18.74 0.59 -0.69
CA TYR A 79 17.59 -0.27 -0.96
C TYR A 79 16.30 0.48 -1.26
N ALA A 80 16.17 1.76 -0.89
CA ALA A 80 14.97 2.52 -1.20
C ALA A 80 15.06 3.12 -2.60
N PRO A 81 13.98 3.07 -3.39
CA PRO A 81 13.94 3.77 -4.66
C PRO A 81 13.85 5.28 -4.39
N LEU A 82 14.97 5.98 -4.58
CA LEU A 82 15.10 7.42 -4.25
C LEU A 82 14.45 8.34 -5.29
N SER A 83 14.42 7.92 -6.55
CA SER A 83 13.87 8.71 -7.65
C SER A 83 12.55 8.12 -8.13
N ILE A 84 11.52 8.96 -8.17
CA ILE A 84 10.22 8.64 -8.78
C ILE A 84 10.36 8.63 -10.30
N GLU A 85 11.17 9.52 -10.88
CA GLU A 85 11.41 9.58 -12.32
C GLU A 85 12.07 8.31 -12.85
N MET A 86 13.02 7.73 -12.11
CA MET A 86 13.63 6.45 -12.48
C MET A 86 12.60 5.30 -12.41
N GLN A 87 11.71 5.31 -11.42
CA GLN A 87 10.62 4.33 -11.34
C GLN A 87 9.67 4.48 -12.54
N LYS A 88 9.29 5.71 -12.87
CA LYS A 88 8.48 6.03 -14.06
C LYS A 88 9.18 5.58 -15.34
N ALA A 89 10.46 5.90 -15.51
CA ALA A 89 11.25 5.51 -16.68
C ALA A 89 11.25 4.00 -16.92
N VAL A 90 11.44 3.20 -15.87
CA VAL A 90 11.38 1.72 -15.97
C VAL A 90 10.00 1.23 -16.38
N ILE A 91 8.93 1.86 -15.87
CA ILE A 91 7.54 1.54 -16.22
C ILE A 91 7.27 1.90 -17.68
N THR A 92 7.72 3.08 -18.13
CA THR A 92 7.49 3.61 -19.47
C THR A 92 8.37 3.00 -20.56
N ASP A 93 9.53 2.45 -20.20
CA ASP A 93 10.49 1.88 -21.18
C ASP A 93 9.86 0.74 -22.02
N GLN A 94 8.86 0.05 -21.47
CA GLN A 94 8.17 -1.07 -22.11
C GLN A 94 6.67 -0.80 -22.35
N ALA A 95 6.21 0.44 -22.17
CA ALA A 95 4.78 0.78 -22.25
C ALA A 95 4.50 1.95 -23.19
N ILE A 96 3.30 1.96 -23.77
CA ILE A 96 2.77 3.15 -24.45
C ILE A 96 2.19 4.07 -23.37
N ILE A 97 2.61 5.34 -23.40
CA ILE A 97 2.13 6.38 -22.49
C ILE A 97 0.87 7.02 -23.11
N ASN A 98 -0.28 6.87 -22.48
CA ASN A 98 -1.55 7.40 -23.02
C ASN A 98 -1.86 8.83 -22.56
N ASP A 99 -1.26 9.29 -21.44
CA ASP A 99 -1.49 10.61 -20.86
C ASP A 99 -0.19 11.42 -20.73
N VAL A 100 -0.30 12.76 -20.79
CA VAL A 100 0.81 13.71 -20.66
C VAL A 100 1.52 13.59 -19.31
N ASN A 101 0.84 13.12 -18.25
CA ASN A 101 1.41 12.94 -16.92
C ASN A 101 2.13 11.59 -16.70
N GLY A 102 2.01 10.66 -17.66
CA GLY A 102 2.69 9.36 -17.62
C GLY A 102 2.18 8.39 -16.55
N GLU A 103 0.94 8.56 -16.07
CA GLU A 103 0.34 7.68 -15.06
C GLU A 103 -0.47 6.53 -15.67
N ASP A 104 -1.07 6.75 -16.86
CA ASP A 104 -1.76 5.72 -17.62
C ASP A 104 -0.83 5.10 -18.67
N VAL A 105 -0.51 3.82 -18.49
CA VAL A 105 0.44 3.06 -19.29
C VAL A 105 -0.15 1.74 -19.75
N THR A 106 -0.16 1.51 -21.07
CA THR A 106 -0.64 0.25 -21.66
C THR A 106 0.53 -0.62 -22.11
N TYR A 107 0.56 -1.86 -21.63
CA TYR A 107 1.51 -2.88 -22.07
C TYR A 107 0.88 -3.75 -23.18
N LEU A 108 1.42 -3.66 -24.41
CA LEU A 108 0.94 -4.42 -25.58
C LEU A 108 1.03 -5.94 -25.40
N ASP A 109 2.09 -6.40 -24.72
CA ASP A 109 2.38 -7.83 -24.56
C ASP A 109 1.57 -8.49 -23.42
N ASN A 110 0.89 -7.68 -22.61
CA ASN A 110 0.08 -8.13 -21.48
C ASN A 110 -1.37 -7.64 -21.62
N ILE A 111 -1.91 -7.70 -22.85
CA ILE A 111 -3.35 -7.63 -23.07
C ILE A 111 -3.91 -8.93 -22.48
N ALA A 112 -4.24 -8.87 -21.19
CA ALA A 112 -5.09 -9.88 -20.62
C ALA A 112 -6.43 -9.73 -21.34
N ASP A 113 -6.77 -10.69 -22.22
CA ASP A 113 -8.15 -11.03 -22.59
C ASP A 113 -8.91 -11.56 -21.34
N ARG A 114 -8.67 -10.96 -20.18
CA ARG A 114 -9.39 -11.25 -18.95
C ARG A 114 -10.53 -10.23 -18.93
N PRO A 115 -11.78 -10.67 -19.14
CA PRO A 115 -12.91 -9.75 -19.02
C PRO A 115 -12.81 -9.07 -17.66
N GLU A 116 -12.89 -7.74 -17.66
CA GLU A 116 -12.97 -6.97 -16.43
C GLU A 116 -14.02 -7.61 -15.53
N LYS A 117 -13.64 -7.96 -14.30
CA LYS A 117 -14.60 -8.55 -13.36
C LYS A 117 -15.67 -7.47 -13.12
N PRO A 118 -16.95 -7.71 -13.46
CA PRO A 118 -17.96 -6.70 -13.29
C PRO A 118 -18.05 -6.28 -11.82
N ASN A 119 -18.25 -4.99 -11.59
CA ASN A 119 -18.32 -4.41 -10.25
C ASN A 119 -19.40 -5.13 -9.42
N PRO A 120 -19.10 -5.65 -8.22
CA PRO A 120 -20.08 -6.39 -7.41
C PRO A 120 -21.38 -5.63 -7.17
N LYS A 121 -21.32 -4.29 -7.11
CA LYS A 121 -22.50 -3.44 -6.93
C LYS A 121 -23.42 -3.41 -8.16
N GLU A 122 -22.85 -3.46 -9.37
CA GLU A 122 -23.62 -3.43 -10.62
C GLU A 122 -24.33 -4.77 -10.85
N ILE A 123 -23.65 -5.88 -10.56
CA ILE A 123 -24.21 -7.24 -10.63
C ILE A 123 -25.45 -7.38 -9.73
N GLU A 124 -25.36 -6.88 -8.49
CA GLU A 124 -26.47 -6.97 -7.54
C GLU A 124 -27.66 -6.09 -7.96
N GLN A 125 -27.40 -4.91 -8.53
CA GLN A 125 -28.44 -4.04 -9.08
C GLN A 125 -29.17 -4.68 -10.27
N GLU A 126 -28.45 -5.37 -11.16
CA GLU A 126 -29.04 -6.10 -12.28
C GLU A 126 -29.90 -7.28 -11.80
N ARG A 127 -29.42 -8.03 -10.81
CA ARG A 127 -30.17 -9.12 -10.17
C ARG A 127 -31.47 -8.59 -9.55
N LEU A 128 -31.42 -7.48 -8.81
CA LEU A 128 -32.59 -6.84 -8.23
C LEU A 128 -33.58 -6.39 -9.32
N CYS A 129 -33.10 -5.79 -10.41
CA CYS A 129 -33.95 -5.40 -11.54
C CYS A 129 -34.63 -6.62 -12.20
N GLN A 130 -33.93 -7.75 -12.32
CA GLN A 130 -34.52 -8.99 -12.84
C GLN A 130 -35.57 -9.57 -11.88
N LEU A 131 -35.29 -9.57 -10.57
CA LEU A 131 -36.22 -10.02 -9.54
C LEU A 131 -37.51 -9.19 -9.55
N ILE A 132 -37.40 -7.86 -9.62
CA ILE A 132 -38.55 -6.94 -9.72
C ILE A 132 -39.38 -7.27 -10.98
N LYS A 133 -38.74 -7.45 -12.13
CA LYS A 133 -39.43 -7.81 -13.39
C LYS A 133 -40.16 -9.16 -13.32
N SER A 134 -39.58 -10.13 -12.62
CA SER A 134 -40.13 -11.50 -12.50
C SER A 134 -41.18 -11.67 -11.40
N SER A 135 -41.36 -10.66 -10.54
CA SER A 135 -42.29 -10.73 -9.41
C SER A 135 -43.75 -10.76 -9.89
N LYS A 136 -44.55 -11.62 -9.25
CA LYS A 136 -45.97 -11.88 -9.61
C LYS A 136 -46.96 -11.50 -8.50
N SER A 137 -46.48 -11.22 -7.29
CA SER A 137 -47.30 -10.91 -6.12
C SER A 137 -46.74 -9.70 -5.36
N ILE A 138 -47.64 -8.87 -4.84
CA ILE A 138 -47.35 -7.67 -4.05
C ILE A 138 -46.53 -8.01 -2.80
N ASP A 139 -46.75 -9.19 -2.19
CA ASP A 139 -46.01 -9.63 -1.01
C ASP A 139 -44.55 -10.00 -1.33
N ASP A 140 -44.27 -10.44 -2.56
CA ASP A 140 -42.90 -10.74 -2.99
C ASP A 140 -42.14 -9.44 -3.34
N LEU A 141 -42.83 -8.45 -3.89
CA LEU A 141 -42.28 -7.11 -4.13
C LEU A 141 -41.86 -6.42 -2.81
N LYS A 142 -42.69 -6.54 -1.76
CA LYS A 142 -42.45 -5.99 -0.41
C LYS A 142 -41.32 -6.66 0.37
N LYS A 143 -40.94 -7.90 0.00
CA LYS A 143 -39.77 -8.57 0.60
C LYS A 143 -38.46 -7.97 0.07
N VAL A 144 -38.42 -7.57 -1.20
CA VAL A 144 -37.23 -6.95 -1.83
C VAL A 144 -36.91 -5.57 -1.23
N THR A 145 -37.91 -4.86 -0.70
CA THR A 145 -37.74 -3.52 -0.09
C THR A 145 -37.11 -3.51 1.30
N LYS A 146 -37.08 -4.63 2.04
CA LYS A 146 -36.60 -4.61 3.44
C LYS A 146 -35.09 -4.39 3.56
N ASP A 147 -34.33 -4.71 2.51
CA ASP A 147 -32.87 -4.79 2.58
C ASP A 147 -32.11 -3.86 1.60
N ALA A 148 -32.79 -3.01 0.82
CA ALA A 148 -32.16 -2.32 -0.31
C ALA A 148 -32.22 -0.77 -0.27
N ILE A 149 -31.05 -0.13 -0.40
CA ILE A 149 -30.91 1.22 -0.97
C ILE A 149 -30.84 1.05 -2.48
N PHE A 150 -31.93 1.30 -3.19
CA PHE A 150 -32.00 1.17 -4.63
C PHE A 150 -31.35 2.38 -5.34
N GLY A 151 -30.62 2.12 -6.42
CA GLY A 151 -30.27 3.18 -7.39
C GLY A 151 -31.52 3.69 -8.10
N GLU A 152 -31.48 4.93 -8.63
CA GLU A 152 -32.64 5.62 -9.22
C GLU A 152 -33.44 4.77 -10.23
N LYS A 153 -32.74 3.98 -11.05
CA LYS A 153 -33.34 3.13 -12.09
C LYS A 153 -34.17 1.97 -11.53
N ALA A 154 -33.74 1.37 -10.41
CA ALA A 154 -34.46 0.26 -9.78
C ALA A 154 -35.74 0.75 -9.07
N ASN A 155 -35.72 1.97 -8.52
CA ASN A 155 -36.90 2.61 -7.94
C ASN A 155 -37.98 2.87 -9.00
N GLN A 156 -37.60 3.40 -10.16
CA GLN A 156 -38.55 3.64 -11.25
C GLN A 156 -39.21 2.35 -11.76
N LEU A 157 -38.43 1.26 -11.88
CA LEU A 157 -38.94 -0.06 -12.28
C LEU A 157 -39.87 -0.67 -11.21
N PHE A 158 -39.56 -0.45 -9.94
CA PHE A 158 -40.39 -0.88 -8.81
C PHE A 158 -41.75 -0.16 -8.80
N ASP A 159 -41.74 1.17 -8.94
CA ASP A 159 -42.98 1.98 -8.97
C ASP A 159 -43.88 1.61 -10.15
N GLN A 160 -43.29 1.29 -11.31
CA GLN A 160 -44.02 0.80 -12.47
C GLN A 160 -44.67 -0.56 -12.19
N LYS A 161 -43.93 -1.50 -11.60
CA LYS A 161 -44.45 -2.84 -11.29
C LYS A 161 -45.48 -2.84 -10.17
N LEU A 162 -45.35 -1.95 -9.20
CA LEU A 162 -46.34 -1.78 -8.14
C LEU A 162 -47.69 -1.32 -8.72
N LYS A 163 -47.67 -0.34 -9.62
CA LYS A 163 -48.89 0.13 -10.33
C LYS A 163 -49.52 -0.94 -11.22
N GLU A 164 -48.73 -1.84 -11.81
CA GLU A 164 -49.24 -2.95 -12.63
C GLU A 164 -49.90 -4.06 -11.80
N LEU A 165 -49.48 -4.26 -10.55
CA LEU A 165 -49.97 -5.33 -9.68
C LEU A 165 -51.09 -4.88 -8.71
N ASP A 166 -51.25 -3.57 -8.49
CA ASP A 166 -52.34 -2.95 -7.70
C ASP A 166 -53.64 -2.73 -8.52
N VAL A 167 -53.69 -3.14 -9.80
CA VAL A 167 -54.88 -3.14 -10.68
C VAL A 167 -55.46 -4.56 -10.77
#